data_AF-A0AA97AZK9-F1
#
_entry.id   AF-A0AA97AZK9-F1
#
_cell.length_a   1.000
_cell.length_b   1.000
_cell.length_c   1.000
_cell.angle_alpha   90.00
_cell.angle_beta   90.00
_cell.angle_gamma   90.00
#
_symmetry.space_group_name_H-M   'P 1'
#
loop_
_entity.id
_entity.type
_entity.pdbx_description
1 polymer ?
#
loop_
_entity_poly.entity_id
_entity_poly.type
_entity_poly.pdbx_seq_one_letter_code
_entity_poly.pdbx_strand_id
1 'polypeptide(L)'
;MSAQKGPRRASFSRHLMAPVPLANLVGAALSLRFASLTLAEPLAGRMGLMGILGGALCATALVSGAAVSLGRQRTLRGLERGDVPTTPQTLASAVAEVTRAPDEAFLGSLGLWLVTTLALGACMWLGVGVELAVAARIAALGLLFGPLTALLVYCLVVLRSRKVVLWLAELGMTHAQLIEAMPRRAELRARLAAFAFVAVMTPAVLSAQLASALSNHIFTRLMAERDVSRQVVLAQELRVEALTQGGGLVLLVFALALTAAYLGGTMLGRPLRELSREAKRIAEGDWPARAWCPRRTRSGTSPRRSPPCACIWRT
;
A
#
# COMPACT_ATOMS: atom_id res chain seq x y z
N MET A 1 30.92 -33.88 -18.91
CA MET A 1 30.20 -33.69 -17.64
C MET A 1 30.07 -32.20 -17.38
N SER A 2 28.94 -31.60 -17.74
CA SER A 2 28.68 -30.17 -17.56
C SER A 2 28.42 -29.88 -16.09
N ALA A 3 29.35 -29.16 -15.45
CA ALA A 3 29.16 -28.64 -14.11
C ALA A 3 27.95 -27.70 -14.09
N GLN A 4 26.84 -28.20 -13.55
CA GLN A 4 25.64 -27.42 -13.27
C GLN A 4 26.06 -26.33 -12.26
N LYS A 5 26.28 -25.10 -12.74
CA LYS A 5 26.49 -23.92 -11.89
C LYS A 5 25.31 -23.87 -10.95
N GLY A 6 25.53 -24.20 -9.67
CA GLY A 6 24.51 -24.11 -8.63
C GLY A 6 23.89 -22.70 -8.65
N PRO A 7 22.58 -22.59 -8.41
CA PRO A 7 21.88 -21.31 -8.48
C PRO A 7 22.60 -20.31 -7.57
N ARG A 8 23.00 -19.17 -8.15
CA ARG A 8 23.51 -18.03 -7.37
C ARG A 8 22.56 -17.79 -6.20
N ARG A 9 23.09 -17.68 -4.97
CA ARG A 9 22.36 -17.28 -3.77
C ARG A 9 21.76 -15.89 -3.98
N ALA A 10 20.62 -15.83 -4.65
CA ALA A 10 19.94 -14.60 -4.94
C ALA A 10 18.99 -14.32 -3.77
N SER A 11 19.14 -13.17 -3.12
CA SER A 11 18.31 -12.80 -1.96
C SER A 11 17.07 -12.02 -2.39
N PHE A 12 16.36 -12.52 -3.42
CA PHE A 12 15.22 -11.81 -4.01
C PHE A 12 14.08 -11.60 -3.02
N SER A 13 13.84 -12.52 -2.09
CA SER A 13 12.80 -12.49 -1.07
C SER A 13 13.00 -11.33 -0.09
N ARG A 14 14.21 -11.19 0.44
CA ARG A 14 14.60 -10.05 1.29
C ARG A 14 14.51 -8.74 0.52
N HIS A 15 15.00 -8.72 -0.72
CA HIS A 15 14.92 -7.52 -1.56
C HIS A 15 13.48 -7.16 -1.93
N LEU A 16 12.60 -8.13 -2.11
CA LEU A 16 11.20 -7.92 -2.43
C LEU A 16 10.47 -7.23 -1.27
N MET A 17 10.77 -7.62 -0.02
CA MET A 17 10.10 -7.12 1.19
C MET A 17 10.82 -5.93 1.86
N ALA A 18 12.08 -5.65 1.52
CA ALA A 18 12.85 -4.53 2.07
C ALA A 18 12.15 -3.15 2.01
N PRO A 19 11.32 -2.82 0.99
CA PRO A 19 10.60 -1.55 0.97
C PRO A 19 9.52 -1.40 2.05
N VAL A 20 8.98 -2.51 2.57
CA VAL A 20 7.89 -2.50 3.56
C VAL A 20 8.28 -1.75 4.85
N PRO A 21 9.39 -2.09 5.54
CA PRO A 21 9.78 -1.36 6.74
C PRO A 21 10.18 0.09 6.45
N LEU A 22 10.85 0.35 5.33
CA LEU A 22 11.26 1.71 4.96
C LEU A 22 10.06 2.64 4.76
N ALA A 23 9.06 2.21 3.99
CA ALA A 23 7.86 2.99 3.75
C ALA A 23 7.07 3.25 5.04
N ASN A 24 6.98 2.26 5.93
CA ASN A 24 6.32 2.42 7.21
C ASN A 24 7.08 3.35 8.16
N LEU A 25 8.41 3.32 8.17
CA LEU A 25 9.23 4.27 8.94
C LEU A 25 9.04 5.72 8.47
N VAL A 26 9.00 5.95 7.16
CA VAL A 26 8.70 7.28 6.59
C VAL A 26 7.31 7.74 7.05
N GLY A 27 6.32 6.86 6.99
CA GLY A 27 4.99 7.11 7.51
C GLY A 27 4.95 7.44 9.01
N ALA A 28 5.66 6.67 9.81
CA ALA A 28 5.76 6.86 11.26
C ALA A 28 6.38 8.22 11.58
N ALA A 29 7.49 8.58 10.94
CA ALA A 29 8.14 9.88 11.11
C ALA A 29 7.22 11.04 10.72
N LEU A 30 6.51 10.92 9.60
CA LEU A 30 5.52 11.89 9.15
C LEU A 30 4.36 12.03 10.15
N SER A 31 3.84 10.92 10.64
CA SER A 31 2.75 10.90 11.61
C SER A 31 3.16 11.50 12.96
N LEU A 32 4.39 11.23 13.40
CA LEU A 32 4.95 11.79 14.63
C LEU A 32 5.16 13.31 14.48
N ARG A 33 5.65 13.76 13.32
CA ARG A 33 5.77 15.18 13.03
C ARG A 33 4.40 15.86 13.00
N PHE A 34 3.41 15.26 12.35
CA PHE A 34 2.03 15.75 12.35
C PHE A 34 1.44 15.81 13.76
N ALA A 35 1.63 14.76 14.57
CA ALA A 35 1.19 14.72 15.95
C ALA A 35 1.88 15.80 16.80
N SER A 36 3.17 16.05 16.57
CA SER A 36 3.89 17.13 17.27
C SER A 36 3.31 18.52 16.99
N LEU A 37 2.70 18.73 15.82
CA LEU A 37 2.08 20.01 15.45
C LEU A 37 0.62 20.12 15.90
N THR A 38 -0.09 19.00 16.00
CA THR A 38 -1.55 18.99 16.22
C THR A 38 -1.98 18.55 17.62
N LEU A 39 -1.10 17.85 18.35
CA LEU A 39 -1.38 17.25 19.65
C LEU A 39 -0.42 17.73 20.76
N ALA A 40 0.57 18.57 20.47
CA ALA A 40 1.54 19.03 21.48
C ALA A 40 0.89 19.73 22.69
N GLU A 41 -0.04 20.64 22.45
CA GLU A 41 -0.75 21.34 23.53
C GLU A 41 -1.65 20.38 24.34
N PRO A 42 -2.56 19.58 23.73
CA PRO A 42 -3.36 18.61 24.48
C PRO A 42 -2.56 17.58 25.27
N LEU A 43 -1.33 17.27 24.84
CA LEU A 43 -0.48 16.30 25.52
C LEU A 43 0.34 16.88 26.68
N ALA A 44 0.32 18.19 26.93
CA ALA A 44 0.88 18.85 28.13
C ALA A 44 2.24 18.29 28.60
N GLY A 45 3.20 18.12 27.69
CA GLY A 45 4.54 17.59 27.99
C GLY A 45 4.70 16.06 27.88
N ARG A 46 3.62 15.31 27.68
CA ARG A 46 3.62 13.83 27.48
C ARG A 46 3.98 13.41 26.05
N MET A 47 4.31 14.37 25.18
CA MET A 47 4.69 14.13 23.78
C MET A 47 5.91 13.20 23.66
N GLY A 48 6.91 13.37 24.53
CA GLY A 48 8.10 12.49 24.55
C GLY A 48 7.73 11.03 24.86
N LEU A 49 6.84 10.82 25.82
CA LEU A 49 6.38 9.48 26.19
C LEU A 49 5.53 8.84 25.08
N MET A 50 4.67 9.63 24.40
CA MET A 50 3.96 9.16 23.20
C MET A 50 4.95 8.75 22.11
N GLY A 51 6.03 9.51 21.90
CA GLY A 51 7.09 9.18 20.96
C GLY A 51 7.82 7.88 21.31
N ILE A 52 8.14 7.65 22.59
CA ILE A 52 8.79 6.42 23.06
C ILE A 52 7.86 5.20 22.88
N LEU A 53 6.62 5.29 23.34
CA LEU A 53 5.64 4.21 23.19
C LEU A 53 5.34 3.93 21.72
N GLY A 54 5.14 4.98 20.93
CA GLY A 54 4.93 4.86 19.48
C GLY A 54 6.13 4.24 18.77
N GLY A 55 7.35 4.63 19.15
CA GLY A 55 8.59 4.04 18.63
C GLY A 55 8.72 2.56 18.98
N ALA A 56 8.42 2.18 20.23
CA ALA A 56 8.43 0.79 20.67
C ALA A 56 7.39 -0.06 19.92
N LEU A 57 6.15 0.43 19.81
CA LEU A 57 5.09 -0.23 19.05
C LEU A 57 5.42 -0.33 17.55
N CYS A 58 6.04 0.70 16.98
CA CYS A 58 6.50 0.68 15.60
C CYS A 58 7.60 -0.37 15.40
N ALA A 59 8.58 -0.45 16.31
CA ALA A 59 9.65 -1.44 16.24
C ALA A 59 9.11 -2.88 16.31
N THR A 60 8.20 -3.17 17.25
CA THR A 60 7.59 -4.50 17.37
C THR A 60 6.76 -4.86 16.14
N ALA A 61 6.00 -3.89 15.64
CA ALA A 61 5.22 -4.00 14.42
C ALA A 61 6.07 -4.28 13.17
N LEU A 62 7.22 -3.61 13.02
CA LEU A 62 8.14 -3.83 11.92
C LEU A 62 8.79 -5.21 11.97
N VAL A 63 9.23 -5.65 13.15
CA VAL A 63 9.85 -6.97 13.33
C VAL A 63 8.84 -8.09 13.07
N SER A 64 7.65 -8.00 13.66
CA SER A 64 6.57 -8.97 13.46
C SER A 64 6.08 -8.99 12.01
N GLY A 65 5.85 -7.83 11.40
CA GLY A 65 5.48 -7.70 9.99
C GLY A 65 6.51 -8.33 9.06
N ALA A 66 7.79 -8.04 9.28
CA ALA A 66 8.89 -8.64 8.50
C ALA A 66 8.93 -10.17 8.65
N ALA A 67 8.77 -10.69 9.88
CA ALA A 67 8.75 -12.13 10.14
C ALA A 67 7.57 -12.81 9.43
N VAL A 68 6.36 -12.24 9.50
CA VAL A 68 5.17 -12.76 8.82
C VAL A 68 5.35 -12.73 7.31
N SER A 69 5.76 -11.60 6.73
CA SER A 69 5.97 -11.47 5.28
C SER A 69 7.01 -12.46 4.74
N LEU A 70 8.13 -12.63 5.46
CA LEU A 70 9.17 -13.60 5.11
C LEU A 70 8.72 -15.06 5.30
N GLY A 71 7.76 -15.31 6.19
CA GLY A 71 7.18 -16.62 6.45
C GLY A 71 6.14 -17.06 5.41
N ARG A 72 5.61 -16.12 4.61
CA ARG A 72 4.66 -16.38 3.51
C ARG A 72 5.34 -16.68 2.17
N GLN A 73 6.61 -16.32 2.01
CA GLN A 73 7.41 -16.56 0.79
C GLN A 73 8.21 -17.85 0.89
N ARG A 74 7.56 -18.95 1.29
CA ARG A 74 8.28 -20.20 1.60
C ARG A 74 8.87 -20.82 0.35
N THR A 75 8.09 -20.89 -0.72
CA THR A 75 8.50 -21.54 -1.97
C THR A 75 9.57 -20.71 -2.66
N LEU A 76 9.41 -19.40 -2.72
CA LEU A 76 10.43 -18.50 -3.26
C LEU A 76 11.77 -18.63 -2.50
N ARG A 77 11.73 -18.65 -1.16
CA ARG A 77 12.94 -18.80 -0.34
C ARG A 77 13.57 -20.19 -0.46
N GLY A 78 12.76 -21.23 -0.64
CA GLY A 78 13.25 -22.58 -0.90
C GLY A 78 14.00 -22.65 -2.24
N LEU A 79 13.45 -22.03 -3.29
CA LEU A 79 14.11 -21.92 -4.60
C LEU A 79 15.42 -21.10 -4.52
N GLU A 80 15.43 -20.00 -3.77
CA GLU A 80 16.64 -19.17 -3.57
C GLU A 80 17.78 -19.89 -2.86
N ARG A 81 17.44 -20.78 -1.93
CA ARG A 81 18.40 -21.58 -1.17
C ARG A 81 18.86 -22.83 -1.91
N GLY A 82 18.11 -23.25 -2.94
CA GLY A 82 18.30 -24.53 -3.60
C GLY A 82 17.72 -25.71 -2.82
N ASP A 83 16.90 -25.45 -1.80
CA ASP A 83 16.24 -26.47 -0.97
C ASP A 83 15.09 -27.16 -1.72
N VAL A 84 14.56 -26.51 -2.77
CA VAL A 84 13.40 -26.95 -3.55
C VAL A 84 13.81 -27.13 -5.02
N PRO A 85 13.46 -28.25 -5.68
CA PRO A 85 13.77 -28.46 -7.09
C PRO A 85 13.00 -27.50 -7.99
N THR A 86 13.64 -27.07 -9.08
CA THR A 86 13.06 -26.21 -10.12
C THR A 86 12.14 -27.02 -11.02
N THR A 87 10.92 -27.29 -10.57
CA THR A 87 9.87 -27.95 -11.35
C THR A 87 8.83 -26.92 -11.82
N PRO A 88 8.06 -27.19 -12.89
CA PRO A 88 7.01 -26.26 -13.34
C PRO A 88 5.99 -25.91 -12.24
N GLN A 89 5.73 -26.86 -11.32
CA GLN A 89 4.80 -26.68 -10.21
C GLN A 89 5.35 -25.73 -9.13
N THR A 90 6.64 -25.87 -8.77
CA THR A 90 7.27 -25.01 -7.76
C THR A 90 7.49 -23.60 -8.30
N LEU A 91 7.81 -23.48 -9.59
CA LEU A 91 7.87 -22.19 -10.28
C LEU A 91 6.49 -21.51 -10.32
N ALA A 92 5.42 -22.23 -10.67
CA ALA A 92 4.06 -21.69 -10.66
C ALA A 92 3.62 -21.19 -9.27
N SER A 93 3.95 -21.97 -8.22
CA SER A 93 3.69 -21.57 -6.83
C SER A 93 4.50 -20.33 -6.43
N ALA A 94 5.77 -20.25 -6.80
CA ALA A 94 6.60 -19.07 -6.52
C ALA A 94 6.09 -17.81 -7.24
N VAL A 95 5.62 -17.93 -8.49
CA VAL A 95 4.98 -16.79 -9.18
C VAL A 95 3.71 -16.39 -8.46
N ALA A 96 2.87 -17.33 -8.03
CA ALA A 96 1.67 -17.02 -7.25
C ALA A 96 1.98 -16.33 -5.91
N GLU A 97 3.03 -16.73 -5.20
CA GLU A 97 3.50 -16.04 -3.98
C GLU A 97 3.94 -14.60 -4.31
N VAL A 98 4.70 -14.41 -5.39
CA VAL A 98 5.24 -13.10 -5.79
C VAL A 98 4.15 -12.16 -6.30
N THR A 99 3.13 -12.66 -7.00
CA THR A 99 2.02 -11.84 -7.50
C THR A 99 1.05 -11.42 -6.40
N ARG A 100 0.90 -12.23 -5.35
CA ARG A 100 0.10 -11.90 -4.15
C ARG A 100 0.83 -11.02 -3.14
N ALA A 101 2.16 -11.05 -3.13
CA ALA A 101 2.98 -10.30 -2.17
C ALA A 101 2.64 -8.81 -2.04
N PRO A 102 2.34 -8.03 -3.11
CA PRO A 102 1.97 -6.63 -2.97
C PRO A 102 0.65 -6.42 -2.23
N ASP A 103 -0.37 -7.25 -2.51
CA ASP A 103 -1.69 -7.15 -1.87
C ASP A 103 -1.60 -7.51 -0.38
N GLU A 104 -0.86 -8.56 -0.08
CA GLU A 104 -0.60 -8.97 1.29
C GLU A 104 0.21 -7.94 2.06
N ALA A 105 1.21 -7.31 1.42
CA ALA A 105 1.99 -6.23 2.02
C ALA A 105 1.12 -4.98 2.26
N PHE A 106 0.22 -4.65 1.34
CA PHE A 106 -0.75 -3.56 1.51
C PHE A 106 -1.66 -3.80 2.72
N LEU A 107 -2.36 -4.94 2.74
CA LEU A 107 -3.29 -5.28 3.82
C LEU A 107 -2.58 -5.45 5.16
N GLY A 108 -1.42 -6.08 5.15
CA GLY A 108 -0.56 -6.23 6.32
C GLY A 108 -0.15 -4.87 6.89
N SER A 109 0.33 -3.96 6.02
CA SER A 109 0.72 -2.61 6.43
C SER A 109 -0.46 -1.81 6.97
N LEU A 110 -1.63 -1.88 6.32
CA LEU A 110 -2.84 -1.19 6.76
C LEU A 110 -3.31 -1.69 8.14
N GLY A 111 -3.38 -3.02 8.32
CA GLY A 111 -3.75 -3.63 9.58
C GLY A 111 -2.76 -3.28 10.70
N LEU A 112 -1.47 -3.27 10.39
CA LEU A 112 -0.41 -2.91 11.31
C LEU A 112 -0.54 -1.45 11.79
N TRP A 113 -0.86 -0.52 10.89
CA TRP A 113 -1.12 0.87 11.23
C TRP A 113 -2.33 1.03 12.16
N LEU A 114 -3.44 0.35 11.85
CA LEU A 114 -4.64 0.39 12.68
C LEU A 114 -4.36 -0.16 14.07
N VAL A 115 -3.74 -1.33 14.16
CA VAL A 115 -3.42 -1.97 15.45
C VAL A 115 -2.45 -1.12 16.26
N THR A 116 -1.37 -0.62 15.65
CA THR A 116 -0.35 0.15 16.40
C THR A 116 -0.88 1.48 16.92
N THR A 117 -1.68 2.20 16.13
CA THR A 117 -2.24 3.50 16.56
C THR A 117 -3.39 3.36 17.54
N LEU A 118 -4.24 2.32 17.40
CA LEU A 118 -5.24 1.97 18.41
C LEU A 118 -4.59 1.55 19.74
N ALA A 119 -3.56 0.70 19.67
CA ALA A 119 -2.79 0.30 20.85
C ALA A 119 -2.13 1.51 21.51
N LEU A 120 -1.52 2.41 20.72
CA LEU A 120 -0.93 3.64 21.23
C LEU A 120 -1.98 4.53 21.91
N GLY A 121 -3.12 4.78 21.28
CA GLY A 121 -4.23 5.53 21.87
C GLY A 121 -4.73 4.91 23.18
N ALA A 122 -4.90 3.59 23.20
CA ALA A 122 -5.30 2.84 24.40
C ALA A 122 -4.26 2.94 25.52
N CYS A 123 -2.97 2.80 25.21
CA CYS A 123 -1.89 2.98 26.18
C CYS A 123 -1.87 4.40 26.76
N MET A 124 -2.08 5.42 25.92
CA MET A 124 -2.12 6.81 26.38
C MET A 124 -3.36 7.09 27.25
N TRP A 125 -4.51 6.49 26.93
CA TRP A 125 -5.73 6.64 27.72
C TRP A 125 -5.63 5.89 29.07
N LEU A 126 -5.42 4.58 29.02
CA LEU A 126 -5.48 3.70 30.19
C LEU A 126 -4.21 3.77 31.05
N GLY A 127 -3.05 3.93 30.44
CA GLY A 127 -1.76 3.91 31.15
C GLY A 127 -1.29 5.30 31.59
N VAL A 128 -1.54 6.33 30.77
CA VAL A 128 -1.02 7.68 30.99
C VAL A 128 -2.12 8.64 31.49
N GLY A 129 -3.39 8.26 31.41
CA GLY A 129 -4.51 9.10 31.82
C GLY A 129 -4.68 10.33 30.93
N VAL A 130 -4.48 10.18 29.62
CA VAL A 130 -4.83 11.20 28.63
C VAL A 130 -6.33 11.17 28.37
N GLU A 131 -6.95 12.33 28.15
CA GLU A 131 -8.37 12.43 27.82
C GLU A 131 -8.75 11.55 26.61
N LEU A 132 -9.91 10.88 26.68
CA LEU A 132 -10.37 9.96 25.64
C LEU A 132 -10.43 10.63 24.26
N ALA A 133 -10.82 11.90 24.19
CA ALA A 133 -10.84 12.66 22.93
C ALA A 133 -9.45 12.78 22.30
N VAL A 134 -8.41 13.02 23.09
CA VAL A 134 -7.01 13.10 22.63
C VAL A 134 -6.50 11.72 22.24
N ALA A 135 -6.81 10.68 23.03
CA ALA A 135 -6.47 9.29 22.71
C ALA A 135 -7.12 8.83 21.39
N ALA A 136 -8.38 9.20 21.15
CA ALA A 136 -9.08 8.93 19.89
C ALA A 136 -8.41 9.65 18.70
N ARG A 137 -7.92 10.88 18.89
CA ARG A 137 -7.15 11.60 17.86
C ARG A 137 -5.81 10.92 17.56
N ILE A 138 -5.14 10.35 18.58
CA ILE A 138 -3.94 9.53 18.38
C ILE A 138 -4.26 8.28 17.56
N ALA A 139 -5.35 7.58 17.89
CA ALA A 139 -5.80 6.43 17.10
C ALA A 139 -6.17 6.80 15.66
N ALA A 140 -6.78 7.98 15.45
CA ALA A 140 -7.14 8.47 14.11
C ALA A 140 -5.92 8.71 13.19
N LEU A 141 -4.70 8.83 13.74
CA LEU A 141 -3.48 8.90 12.93
C LEU A 141 -3.31 7.66 12.05
N GLY A 142 -3.77 6.48 12.50
CA GLY A 142 -3.70 5.25 11.72
C GLY A 142 -4.61 5.27 10.50
N LEU A 143 -5.80 5.84 10.63
CA LEU A 143 -6.72 6.03 9.52
C LEU A 143 -6.20 7.08 8.52
N LEU A 144 -5.45 8.05 9.03
CA LEU A 144 -4.93 9.16 8.23
C LEU A 144 -3.68 8.76 7.45
N PHE A 145 -2.68 8.17 8.11
CA PHE A 145 -1.39 7.82 7.51
C PHE A 145 -1.31 6.37 7.02
N GLY A 146 -2.11 5.46 7.58
CA GLY A 146 -2.10 4.04 7.23
C GLY A 146 -2.41 3.76 5.76
N PRO A 147 -3.49 4.30 5.16
CA PRO A 147 -3.79 4.10 3.75
C PRO A 147 -2.68 4.61 2.83
N LEU A 148 -2.14 5.80 3.12
CA LEU A 148 -1.11 6.44 2.29
C LEU A 148 0.20 5.64 2.32
N THR A 149 0.61 5.18 3.49
CA THR A 149 1.82 4.37 3.66
C THR A 149 1.66 2.96 3.10
N ALA A 150 0.49 2.33 3.30
CA ALA A 150 0.17 1.05 2.70
C ALA A 150 0.19 1.12 1.16
N LEU A 151 -0.29 2.22 0.57
CA LEU A 151 -0.18 2.44 -0.88
C LEU A 151 1.26 2.58 -1.36
N LEU A 152 2.09 3.31 -0.62
CA LEU A 152 3.52 3.40 -0.93
C LEU A 152 4.18 2.01 -0.90
N VAL A 153 3.88 1.22 0.15
CA VAL A 153 4.34 -0.17 0.28
C VAL A 153 3.90 -0.98 -0.95
N TYR A 154 2.62 -0.92 -1.30
CA TYR A 154 2.07 -1.62 -2.47
C TYR A 154 2.85 -1.26 -3.74
N CYS A 155 3.01 0.02 -4.05
CA CYS A 155 3.73 0.47 -5.24
C CYS A 155 5.18 -0.04 -5.27
N LEU A 156 5.91 0.08 -4.17
CA LEU A 156 7.30 -0.37 -4.12
C LEU A 156 7.43 -1.89 -4.28
N VAL A 157 6.53 -2.65 -3.66
CA VAL A 157 6.52 -4.12 -3.76
C VAL A 157 6.11 -4.58 -5.16
N VAL A 158 5.14 -3.93 -5.82
CA VAL A 158 4.78 -4.25 -7.22
C VAL A 158 5.95 -4.02 -8.18
N LEU A 159 6.72 -2.92 -8.03
CA LEU A 159 7.89 -2.69 -8.89
C LEU A 159 8.93 -3.80 -8.75
N ARG A 160 9.14 -4.28 -7.52
CA ARG A 160 10.12 -5.33 -7.25
C ARG A 160 9.59 -6.72 -7.63
N SER A 161 8.31 -6.99 -7.46
CA SER A 161 7.71 -8.28 -7.84
C SER A 161 7.87 -8.54 -9.34
N ARG A 162 7.72 -7.51 -10.18
CA ARG A 162 7.99 -7.61 -11.63
C ARG A 162 9.40 -8.10 -11.95
N LYS A 163 10.41 -7.63 -11.22
CA LYS A 163 11.81 -8.08 -11.40
C LYS A 163 11.98 -9.55 -11.01
N VAL A 164 11.34 -9.98 -9.93
CA VAL A 164 11.37 -11.38 -9.47
C VAL A 164 10.65 -12.29 -10.46
N VAL A 165 9.53 -11.85 -11.03
CA VAL A 165 8.79 -12.61 -12.06
C VAL A 165 9.64 -12.80 -13.33
N LEU A 166 10.38 -11.78 -13.78
CA LEU A 166 11.29 -11.92 -14.92
C LEU A 166 12.40 -12.94 -14.64
N TRP A 167 12.97 -12.91 -13.43
CA TRP A 167 13.94 -13.92 -13.01
C TRP A 167 13.35 -15.34 -12.97
N LEU A 168 12.11 -15.50 -12.49
CA LEU A 168 11.40 -16.80 -12.51
C LEU A 168 11.11 -17.27 -13.95
N ALA A 169 10.89 -16.36 -14.89
CA ALA A 169 10.72 -16.71 -16.30
C ALA A 169 12.01 -17.25 -16.93
N GLU A 170 13.17 -16.67 -16.58
CA GLU A 170 14.49 -17.15 -17.02
C GLU A 170 14.80 -18.58 -16.53
N LEU A 171 14.15 -19.04 -15.45
CA LEU A 171 14.29 -20.40 -14.91
C LEU A 171 13.47 -21.47 -15.68
N GLY A 172 12.84 -21.11 -16.80
CA GLY A 172 12.18 -22.05 -17.71
C GLY A 172 10.65 -22.09 -17.59
N MET A 173 10.03 -21.05 -17.03
CA MET A 173 8.58 -20.95 -17.02
C MET A 173 8.04 -20.62 -18.42
N THR A 174 7.01 -21.34 -18.87
CA THR A 174 6.38 -21.08 -20.16
C THR A 174 5.52 -19.80 -20.10
N HIS A 175 5.44 -19.05 -21.22
CA HIS A 175 4.65 -17.81 -21.27
C HIS A 175 3.16 -18.02 -20.96
N ALA A 176 2.61 -19.19 -21.27
CA ALA A 176 1.22 -19.52 -20.98
C ALA A 176 0.94 -19.63 -19.48
N GLN A 177 1.84 -20.28 -18.72
CA GLN A 177 1.75 -20.41 -17.26
C GLN A 177 1.90 -19.05 -16.56
N LEU A 178 2.72 -18.16 -17.13
CA LEU A 178 2.88 -16.81 -16.62
C LEU A 178 1.60 -15.98 -16.78
N ILE A 179 0.93 -16.08 -17.93
CA ILE A 179 -0.32 -15.35 -18.21
C ILE A 179 -1.45 -15.80 -17.28
N GLU A 180 -1.53 -17.09 -16.98
CA GLU A 180 -2.56 -17.64 -16.07
C GLU A 180 -2.38 -17.17 -14.62
N ALA A 181 -1.13 -16.94 -14.20
CA ALA A 181 -0.81 -16.47 -12.85
C ALA A 181 -0.98 -14.95 -12.63
N MET A 182 -1.29 -14.18 -13.68
CA MET A 182 -1.48 -12.73 -13.58
C MET A 182 -2.86 -12.34 -13.04
N PRO A 183 -2.97 -11.25 -12.25
CA PRO A 183 -4.24 -10.81 -11.66
C PRO A 183 -5.27 -10.39 -12.71
N ARG A 184 -6.56 -10.63 -12.39
CA ARG A 184 -7.68 -10.36 -13.31
C ARG A 184 -7.90 -8.86 -13.53
N ARG A 185 -8.36 -8.52 -14.74
CA ARG A 185 -8.53 -7.12 -15.22
C ARG A 185 -9.46 -6.26 -14.36
N ALA A 186 -10.48 -6.84 -13.73
CA ALA A 186 -11.42 -6.11 -12.87
C ALA A 186 -10.77 -5.65 -11.56
N GLU A 187 -9.91 -6.47 -10.97
CA GLU A 187 -9.19 -6.13 -9.74
C GLU A 187 -8.26 -4.94 -9.95
N LEU A 188 -7.59 -4.88 -11.11
CA LEU A 188 -6.72 -3.75 -11.45
C LEU A 188 -7.48 -2.41 -11.50
N ARG A 189 -8.73 -2.40 -11.97
CA ARG A 189 -9.56 -1.19 -12.02
C ARG A 189 -10.02 -0.74 -10.63
N ALA A 190 -10.49 -1.67 -9.80
CA ALA A 190 -10.89 -1.38 -8.43
C ALA A 190 -9.72 -0.83 -7.59
N ARG A 191 -8.53 -1.44 -7.74
CA ARG A 191 -7.30 -0.98 -7.11
C ARG A 191 -6.92 0.43 -7.55
N LEU A 192 -7.07 0.76 -8.83
CA LEU A 192 -6.78 2.09 -9.36
C LEU A 192 -7.72 3.16 -8.80
N ALA A 193 -9.02 2.86 -8.70
CA ALA A 193 -9.99 3.77 -8.11
C ALA A 193 -9.71 4.02 -6.62
N ALA A 194 -9.47 2.95 -5.84
CA ALA A 194 -9.10 3.06 -4.43
C ALA A 194 -7.78 3.85 -4.25
N PHE A 195 -6.80 3.59 -5.11
CA PHE A 195 -5.54 4.32 -5.13
C PHE A 195 -5.76 5.83 -5.33
N ALA A 196 -6.49 6.21 -6.39
CA ALA A 196 -6.76 7.61 -6.71
C ALA A 196 -7.53 8.30 -5.58
N PHE A 197 -8.52 7.61 -5.01
CA PHE A 197 -9.29 8.14 -3.88
C PHE A 197 -8.40 8.45 -2.68
N VAL A 198 -7.59 7.50 -2.22
CA VAL A 198 -6.70 7.70 -1.06
C VAL A 198 -5.64 8.77 -1.36
N ALA A 199 -5.04 8.76 -2.54
CA ALA A 199 -4.01 9.71 -2.93
C ALA A 199 -4.51 11.17 -2.96
N VAL A 200 -5.81 11.40 -3.18
CA VAL A 200 -6.41 12.74 -3.20
C VAL A 200 -7.03 13.10 -1.85
N MET A 201 -7.81 12.20 -1.26
CA MET A 201 -8.55 12.49 -0.03
C MET A 201 -7.64 12.62 1.19
N THR A 202 -6.62 11.77 1.32
CA THR A 202 -5.74 11.80 2.50
C THR A 202 -4.96 13.11 2.62
N PRO A 203 -4.26 13.62 1.58
CA PRO A 203 -3.59 14.92 1.66
C PRO A 203 -4.56 16.09 1.89
N ALA A 204 -5.77 16.04 1.32
CA ALA A 204 -6.78 17.06 1.52
C ALA A 204 -7.24 17.14 2.99
N VAL A 205 -7.59 16.01 3.59
CA VAL A 205 -7.98 15.92 5.01
C VAL A 205 -6.83 16.32 5.93
N LEU A 206 -5.61 15.86 5.64
CA LEU A 206 -4.41 16.26 6.38
C LEU A 206 -4.19 17.76 6.38
N SER A 207 -4.30 18.39 5.21
CA SER A 207 -4.11 19.83 5.05
C SER A 207 -5.18 20.63 5.80
N ALA A 208 -6.44 20.19 5.73
CA ALA A 208 -7.53 20.82 6.46
C ALA A 208 -7.34 20.73 7.99
N GLN A 209 -6.97 19.55 8.51
CA GLN A 209 -6.72 19.37 9.94
C GLN A 209 -5.51 20.18 10.42
N LEU A 210 -4.43 20.21 9.64
CA LEU A 210 -3.24 20.98 9.98
C LEU A 210 -3.54 22.48 9.98
N ALA A 211 -4.23 22.98 8.96
CA ALA A 211 -4.62 24.38 8.87
C ALA A 211 -5.51 24.80 10.06
N SER A 212 -6.49 23.97 10.43
CA SER A 212 -7.33 24.20 11.61
C SER A 212 -6.52 24.21 12.91
N ALA A 213 -5.61 23.25 13.09
CA ALA A 213 -4.78 23.17 14.30
C ALA A 213 -3.84 24.38 14.44
N LEU A 214 -3.15 24.77 13.37
CA LEU A 214 -2.26 25.93 13.35
C LEU A 214 -3.04 27.23 13.56
N SER A 215 -4.24 27.36 12.97
CA SER A 215 -5.08 28.55 13.14
C SER A 215 -5.55 28.70 14.59
N ASN A 216 -5.99 27.60 15.22
CA ASN A 216 -6.39 27.62 16.64
C ASN A 216 -5.21 27.96 17.55
N HIS A 217 -4.01 27.43 17.25
CA HIS A 217 -2.80 27.75 18.01
C HIS A 217 -2.46 29.24 17.93
N ILE A 218 -2.44 29.81 16.71
CA ILE A 218 -2.19 31.24 16.48
C ILE A 218 -3.24 32.09 17.20
N PHE A 219 -4.52 31.76 17.07
CA PHE A 219 -5.61 32.51 17.70
C PHE A 219 -5.51 32.49 19.22
N THR A 220 -5.25 31.32 19.82
CA THR A 220 -5.12 31.16 21.28
C THR A 220 -3.94 31.98 21.81
N ARG A 221 -2.81 31.99 21.11
CA ARG A 221 -1.63 32.79 21.47
C ARG A 221 -1.88 34.28 21.35
N LEU A 222 -2.55 34.73 20.28
CA LEU A 222 -2.90 36.15 20.10
C LEU A 222 -3.87 36.64 21.16
N MET A 223 -4.87 35.83 21.52
CA MET A 223 -5.85 36.19 22.56
C MET A 223 -5.26 36.24 23.97
N ALA A 224 -4.16 35.52 24.22
CA ALA A 224 -3.45 35.58 25.49
C ALA A 224 -2.59 36.86 25.64
N GLU A 225 -2.18 37.47 24.53
CA GLU A 225 -1.38 38.69 24.52
C GLU A 225 -2.28 39.92 24.67
N ARG A 226 -1.98 40.79 25.64
CA ARG A 226 -2.83 41.96 25.97
C ARG A 226 -2.41 43.24 25.24
N ASP A 227 -1.18 43.27 24.72
CA ASP A 227 -0.62 44.45 24.05
C ASP A 227 -0.82 44.39 22.53
N VAL A 228 -1.53 45.39 21.98
CA VAL A 228 -1.87 45.49 20.55
C VAL A 228 -0.63 45.65 19.66
N SER A 229 0.39 46.36 20.12
CA SER A 229 1.63 46.54 19.36
C SER A 229 2.43 45.24 19.29
N ARG A 230 2.40 44.45 20.37
CA ARG A 230 3.06 43.15 20.45
C ARG A 230 2.31 42.05 19.71
N GLN A 231 0.98 42.13 19.63
CA GLN A 231 0.14 41.22 18.85
C GLN A 231 0.51 41.22 17.37
N VAL A 232 0.81 42.37 16.76
CA VAL A 232 1.17 42.45 15.34
C VAL A 232 2.50 41.74 15.05
N VAL A 233 3.51 41.95 15.91
CA VAL A 233 4.81 41.29 15.80
C VAL A 233 4.68 39.78 16.01
N LEU A 234 3.98 39.37 17.07
CA LEU A 234 3.73 37.97 17.40
C LEU A 234 2.93 37.24 16.29
N ALA A 235 1.98 37.92 15.65
CA ALA A 235 1.23 37.37 14.52
C ALA A 235 2.15 37.09 13.31
N GLN A 236 3.12 37.95 13.03
CA GLN A 236 4.07 37.74 11.93
C GLN A 236 5.03 36.58 12.23
N GLU A 237 5.58 36.52 13.44
CA GLU A 237 6.47 35.43 13.87
C GLU A 237 5.77 34.07 13.80
N LEU A 238 4.58 33.96 14.40
CA LEU A 238 3.80 32.73 14.41
C LEU A 238 3.36 32.32 13.00
N ARG A 239 3.09 33.28 12.10
CA ARG A 239 2.75 32.98 10.71
C ARG A 239 3.95 32.38 9.96
N VAL A 240 5.14 32.93 10.14
CA VAL A 240 6.37 32.41 9.52
C VAL A 240 6.70 31.03 10.08
N GLU A 241 6.56 30.82 11.39
CA GLU A 241 6.75 29.52 12.03
C GLU A 241 5.75 28.47 11.51
N ALA A 242 4.46 28.83 11.44
CA ALA A 242 3.43 27.96 10.90
C ALA A 242 3.66 27.60 9.42
N LEU A 243 4.10 28.55 8.61
CA LEU A 243 4.43 28.31 7.19
C LEU A 243 5.65 27.41 7.02
N THR A 244 6.72 27.64 7.79
CA THR A 244 7.94 26.84 7.68
C THR A 244 7.72 25.41 8.20
N GLN A 245 7.12 25.27 9.39
CA GLN A 245 6.92 23.96 10.01
C GLN A 245 5.76 23.18 9.41
N GLY A 246 4.62 23.84 9.17
CA GLY A 246 3.42 23.23 8.59
C GLY A 246 3.54 23.04 7.07
N GLY A 247 4.06 24.05 6.36
CA GLY A 247 4.21 23.99 4.91
C GLY A 247 5.17 22.88 4.46
N GLY A 248 6.28 22.68 5.17
CA GLY A 248 7.20 21.58 4.88
C GLY A 248 6.55 20.20 5.01
N LEU A 249 5.71 19.99 6.03
CA LEU A 249 4.98 18.73 6.23
C LEU A 249 3.95 18.48 5.13
N VAL A 250 3.16 19.50 4.78
CA VAL A 250 2.16 19.41 3.69
C VAL A 250 2.86 19.10 2.38
N LEU A 251 3.95 19.80 2.08
CA LEU A 251 4.74 19.56 0.87
C LEU A 251 5.27 18.12 0.81
N LEU A 252 5.78 17.59 1.93
CA LEU A 252 6.29 16.21 1.97
C LEU A 252 5.17 15.19 1.77
N VAL A 253 4.00 15.38 2.39
CA VAL A 253 2.82 14.52 2.21
C VAL A 253 2.34 14.56 0.76
N PHE A 254 2.26 15.75 0.15
CA PHE A 254 1.89 15.90 -1.26
C PHE A 254 2.92 15.27 -2.19
N ALA A 255 4.22 15.49 -1.95
CA ALA A 255 5.28 14.88 -2.73
C ALA A 255 5.21 13.35 -2.65
N LEU A 256 4.88 12.81 -1.47
CA LEU A 256 4.70 11.38 -1.27
C LEU A 256 3.47 10.85 -2.03
N ALA A 257 2.33 11.55 -1.95
CA ALA A 257 1.12 11.20 -2.69
C ALA A 257 1.33 11.26 -4.20
N LEU A 258 2.00 12.30 -4.71
CA LEU A 258 2.37 12.45 -6.12
C LEU A 258 3.33 11.36 -6.57
N THR A 259 4.33 11.01 -5.75
CA THR A 259 5.28 9.94 -6.05
C THR A 259 4.56 8.60 -6.14
N ALA A 260 3.68 8.30 -5.18
CA ALA A 260 2.83 7.11 -5.22
C ALA A 260 1.95 7.12 -6.48
N ALA A 261 1.34 8.25 -6.83
CA ALA A 261 0.47 8.38 -8.00
C ALA A 261 1.22 8.22 -9.32
N TYR A 262 2.43 8.78 -9.42
CA TYR A 262 3.32 8.58 -10.56
C TYR A 262 3.72 7.11 -10.69
N LEU A 263 4.12 6.46 -9.59
CA LEU A 263 4.45 5.03 -9.55
C LEU A 263 3.24 4.17 -9.94
N GLY A 264 2.06 4.47 -9.41
CA GLY A 264 0.81 3.79 -9.78
C GLY A 264 0.48 3.98 -11.26
N GLY A 265 0.60 5.21 -11.78
CA GLY A 265 0.33 5.53 -13.18
C GLY A 265 1.24 4.78 -14.16
N THR A 266 2.55 4.71 -13.88
CA THR A 266 3.50 3.95 -14.73
C THR A 266 3.21 2.45 -14.73
N MET A 267 2.66 1.90 -13.64
CA MET A 267 2.26 0.49 -13.59
C MET A 267 0.98 0.19 -14.37
N LEU A 268 0.05 1.15 -14.42
CA LEU A 268 -1.32 0.98 -14.90
C LEU A 268 -1.52 1.47 -16.35
N GLY A 269 -0.61 2.30 -16.86
CA GLY A 269 -0.71 2.83 -18.22
C GLY A 269 -0.69 1.77 -19.32
N ARG A 270 0.12 0.71 -19.17
CA ARG A 270 0.15 -0.41 -20.14
C ARG A 270 -1.16 -1.20 -20.20
N PRO A 271 -1.71 -1.74 -19.09
CA PRO A 271 -2.95 -2.50 -19.15
C PRO A 271 -4.15 -1.66 -19.61
N LEU A 272 -4.21 -0.36 -19.30
CA LEU A 272 -5.28 0.51 -19.81
C LEU A 272 -5.20 0.73 -21.33
N ARG A 273 -4.00 0.85 -21.89
CA ARG A 273 -3.80 0.94 -23.34
C ARG A 273 -4.20 -0.36 -24.05
N GLU A 274 -3.88 -1.50 -23.47
CA GLU A 274 -4.31 -2.80 -23.98
C GLU A 274 -5.83 -2.95 -23.93
N LEU A 275 -6.48 -2.53 -22.83
CA LEU A 275 -7.94 -2.50 -22.72
C LEU A 275 -8.60 -1.60 -23.77
N SER A 276 -8.04 -0.41 -24.00
CA SER A 276 -8.53 0.51 -25.03
C SER A 276 -8.38 -0.09 -26.43
N ARG A 277 -7.26 -0.75 -26.72
CA ARG A 277 -7.03 -1.45 -28.00
C ARG A 277 -7.99 -2.64 -28.19
N GLU A 278 -8.25 -3.41 -27.13
CA GLU A 278 -9.20 -4.52 -27.16
C GLU A 278 -10.64 -4.02 -27.39
N ALA A 279 -11.05 -2.99 -26.65
CA ALA A 279 -12.37 -2.38 -26.82
C ALA A 279 -12.53 -1.79 -28.23
N LYS A 280 -11.46 -1.19 -28.78
CA LYS A 280 -11.43 -0.71 -30.16
C LYS A 280 -11.57 -1.86 -31.16
N ARG A 281 -10.84 -2.98 -31.00
CA ARG A 281 -10.99 -4.18 -31.83
C ARG A 281 -12.41 -4.75 -31.79
N ILE A 282 -13.02 -4.81 -30.61
CA ILE A 282 -14.41 -5.26 -30.44
C ILE A 282 -15.39 -4.31 -31.14
N ALA A 283 -15.17 -2.99 -31.03
CA ALA A 283 -15.98 -1.98 -31.71
C ALA A 283 -15.80 -2.02 -33.25
N GLU A 284 -14.62 -2.42 -33.72
CA GLU A 284 -14.31 -2.66 -35.14
C GLU A 284 -14.85 -4.02 -35.64
N GLY A 285 -15.50 -4.81 -34.77
CA GLY A 285 -16.16 -6.08 -35.12
C GLY A 285 -15.24 -7.31 -35.11
N ASP A 286 -14.00 -7.16 -34.63
CA ASP A 286 -12.99 -8.19 -34.63
C ASP A 286 -13.04 -8.98 -33.30
N TRP A 287 -13.90 -10.01 -33.25
CA TRP A 287 -14.16 -10.77 -32.02
C TRP A 287 -13.05 -11.78 -31.72
N PRO A 288 -12.51 -11.84 -30.49
CA PRO A 288 -11.57 -12.88 -30.12
C PRO A 288 -12.24 -14.26 -30.18
N ALA A 289 -11.60 -15.20 -30.88
CA ALA A 289 -12.07 -16.56 -31.20
C ALA A 289 -12.45 -17.47 -30.00
N ARG A 290 -12.44 -16.97 -28.75
CA ARG A 290 -12.74 -17.76 -27.53
C ARG A 290 -14.13 -17.52 -26.94
N ALA A 291 -14.93 -16.60 -27.48
CA ALA A 291 -16.27 -16.29 -26.94
C ALA A 291 -17.45 -16.83 -27.76
N TRP A 292 -17.21 -17.46 -28.90
CA TRP A 292 -18.29 -17.98 -29.74
C TRP A 292 -18.38 -19.50 -29.62
N CYS A 293 -19.23 -19.97 -28.70
CA CYS A 293 -19.92 -21.24 -28.90
C CYS A 293 -21.19 -20.90 -29.69
N PRO A 294 -21.30 -21.21 -30.99
CA PRO A 294 -22.53 -20.98 -31.72
C PRO A 294 -23.64 -21.78 -31.07
N ARG A 295 -24.66 -21.10 -30.56
CA ARG A 295 -25.92 -21.73 -30.20
C ARG A 295 -26.51 -22.24 -31.52
N ARG A 296 -26.29 -23.52 -31.82
CA ARG A 296 -26.96 -24.24 -32.92
C ARG A 296 -28.46 -24.08 -32.71
N THR A 297 -29.09 -23.14 -33.40
CA THR A 297 -30.53 -23.13 -33.63
C THR A 297 -30.83 -24.32 -34.53
N ARG A 298 -31.08 -25.47 -33.91
CA ARG A 298 -31.53 -26.69 -34.57
C ARG A 298 -33.06 -26.66 -34.60
N SER A 299 -33.64 -26.12 -35.67
CA SER A 299 -34.99 -26.49 -36.09
C SER A 299 -34.84 -27.50 -37.24
N GLY A 300 -35.23 -28.75 -37.00
CA GLY A 300 -35.28 -29.79 -38.03
C GLY A 300 -34.72 -31.15 -37.61
N THR A 301 -35.60 -31.96 -37.02
CA THR A 301 -35.73 -33.43 -37.16
C THR A 301 -34.56 -34.41 -36.88
N SER A 302 -34.81 -35.27 -35.88
CA SER A 302 -34.43 -36.70 -35.80
C SER A 302 -33.10 -37.10 -35.08
N PRO A 303 -33.07 -38.23 -34.35
CA PRO A 303 -32.28 -38.39 -33.12
C PRO A 303 -31.01 -39.22 -33.33
N ARG A 304 -29.92 -38.85 -32.64
CA ARG A 304 -28.87 -39.79 -32.22
C ARG A 304 -27.97 -39.15 -31.15
N ARG A 305 -28.16 -39.68 -29.93
CA ARG A 305 -27.21 -39.84 -28.81
C ARG A 305 -26.12 -38.78 -28.63
N SER A 306 -26.32 -37.92 -27.65
CA SER A 306 -25.27 -37.21 -26.91
C SER A 306 -24.57 -38.17 -25.93
N PRO A 307 -23.31 -37.90 -25.56
CA PRO A 307 -22.93 -37.83 -24.15
C PRO A 307 -22.73 -36.37 -23.74
N PRO A 308 -23.01 -35.99 -22.48
CA PRO A 308 -22.98 -34.61 -22.03
C PRO A 308 -21.54 -34.16 -21.69
N CYS A 309 -21.06 -33.10 -22.35
CA CYS A 309 -19.97 -32.30 -21.81
C CYS A 309 -20.52 -31.47 -20.65
N ALA A 310 -20.34 -31.97 -19.42
CA ALA A 310 -20.50 -31.21 -18.20
C ALA A 310 -19.32 -30.25 -18.05
N CYS A 311 -19.49 -28.98 -18.43
CA CYS A 311 -18.63 -27.90 -17.95
C CYS A 311 -19.39 -27.14 -16.86
N ILE A 312 -19.16 -27.61 -15.63
CA ILE A 312 -19.48 -26.94 -14.38
C ILE A 312 -18.60 -25.70 -14.29
N TRP A 313 -19.20 -24.51 -14.36
CA TRP A 313 -18.61 -23.28 -13.82
C TRP A 313 -19.51 -22.80 -12.68
N ARG A 314 -19.04 -23.03 -11.44
CA ARG A 314 -19.47 -22.32 -10.24
C ARG A 314 -18.34 -21.34 -9.90
N THR A 315 -18.68 -20.05 -9.91
CA THR A 315 -18.08 -18.88 -9.22
C THR A 315 -16.57 -18.67 -9.33
#